data_AF-A0A093VAH6-F1
#
_entry.id   AF-A0A093VAH6-F1
#
_cell.length_a   1.000
_cell.length_b   1.000
_cell.length_c   1.000
_cell.angle_alpha   90.00
_cell.angle_beta   90.00
_cell.angle_gamma   90.00
#
_symmetry.space_group_name_H-M   'P 1'
#
loop_
_entity.id
_entity.type
_entity.pdbx_description
1 polymer ?
#
loop_
_entity_poly.entity_id
_entity_poly.type
_entity_poly.pdbx_seq_one_letter_code
_entity_poly.pdbx_strand_id
1 'polypeptide(L)'
;MARQVEYLVVAFDDSHRKVRLSLAQADILKSLARDAALYKVGGDMSDMKAKHEDEALPTFHPEFGRFMLEATPGRPWGINLTDLLKVESNMRWRREIAKRHMADNEYPITLTTFPRLGGPEDYIQPYYPPSGPALRSQFVPDEIANPHIRFPTLAANIRSRRGRKVEINVPVFRDTNTPWPFNDPTVNYDLHDWPEDDDVRNGAAKEGHVYMDAMAFGMGSCCLQITFQAKNITEGRTLYDQLSPLGPILLALTAATPIYKGFLVDTDVRWNQISRAVDCRTPEELGEKPLKNDRWRIPKSRYASNSTYISQDRRLRKEYMDPNLVIDEDIKKRLIEGGMDDLLATHFAHLFIRDPIVIFSEDLKQLDLNEVNHFENLQSTNWQHIRFKPPPPDKDIGWRVEFRSMEIQMTDFENAAFSIFIVLVTRAILSFDLNFYIPIQRTTENMETAHARNAVLEKKFYFRKDPFPPRSSRQSHLHNSGTEPSSAGSSTTVSAPPSPPLGPVDSEYALMSISDIINGSADGTFPGLIPLVESYLNSVNVDVETRCSLARYLDLIRKRANGTLWTGAKWIRDFVANHPDYQNDSKVSEGITYDLVRAVQAMEEQEGKAGSIGWQMLTGQK
;
A
#
# COMPACT_ATOMS: atom_id res chain seq x y z
N MET A 1 -8.57 11.56 -10.40
CA MET A 1 -7.79 10.51 -9.69
C MET A 1 -6.31 10.85 -9.72
N ALA A 2 -5.59 10.66 -8.61
CA ALA A 2 -4.14 10.83 -8.53
C ALA A 2 -3.49 9.47 -8.21
N ARG A 3 -2.37 9.16 -8.88
CA ARG A 3 -1.61 7.92 -8.70
C ARG A 3 -0.19 8.28 -8.29
N GLN A 4 0.25 7.82 -7.13
CA GLN A 4 1.58 8.06 -6.58
C GLN A 4 2.47 6.87 -6.92
N VAL A 5 3.63 7.17 -7.48
CA VAL A 5 4.72 6.22 -7.71
C VAL A 5 5.91 6.68 -6.89
N GLU A 6 6.48 5.77 -6.12
CA GLU A 6 7.69 6.01 -5.34
C GLU A 6 8.86 5.30 -6.02
N TYR A 7 10.00 5.97 -6.11
CA TYR A 7 11.24 5.50 -6.70
C TYR A 7 12.33 5.46 -5.64
N LEU A 8 13.25 4.50 -5.77
CA LEU A 8 14.57 4.56 -5.15
C LEU A 8 15.55 5.20 -6.15
N VAL A 9 16.35 6.15 -5.72
CA VAL A 9 17.46 6.70 -6.50
C VAL A 9 18.69 5.86 -6.19
N VAL A 10 19.15 5.11 -7.19
CA VAL A 10 20.36 4.28 -7.08
C VAL A 10 21.50 4.90 -7.87
N ALA A 11 22.74 4.71 -7.42
CA ALA A 11 23.96 5.10 -8.10
C ALA A 11 24.77 3.85 -8.46
N PHE A 12 25.07 3.66 -9.74
CA PHE A 12 25.89 2.59 -10.26
C PHE A 12 27.38 2.97 -10.24
N ASP A 13 28.20 1.99 -9.92
CA ASP A 13 29.66 2.02 -10.04
C ASP A 13 30.10 0.75 -10.78
N ASP A 14 30.08 0.85 -12.10
CA ASP A 14 30.32 -0.27 -13.01
C ASP A 14 31.75 -0.80 -12.90
N SER A 15 32.69 0.09 -12.54
CA SER A 15 34.09 -0.26 -12.39
C SER A 15 34.34 -1.23 -11.23
N HIS A 16 33.55 -1.13 -10.17
CA HIS A 16 33.62 -1.99 -9.00
C HIS A 16 32.46 -2.99 -8.89
N ARG A 17 31.53 -2.99 -9.86
CA ARG A 17 30.27 -3.77 -9.83
C ARG A 17 29.47 -3.52 -8.54
N LYS A 18 29.29 -2.24 -8.19
CA LYS A 18 28.53 -1.81 -7.01
C LYS A 18 27.32 -0.97 -7.39
N VAL A 19 26.28 -1.08 -6.57
CA VAL A 19 25.12 -0.20 -6.63
C VAL A 19 24.78 0.28 -5.23
N ARG A 20 24.58 1.58 -5.08
CA ARG A 20 24.34 2.25 -3.79
C ARG A 20 23.06 3.06 -3.87
N LEU A 21 22.44 3.35 -2.74
CA LEU A 21 21.40 4.36 -2.64
C LEU A 21 22.01 5.76 -2.73
N SER A 22 21.59 6.58 -3.69
CA SER A 22 22.02 7.97 -3.79
C SER A 22 21.24 8.85 -2.83
N LEU A 23 21.94 9.61 -1.99
CA LEU A 23 21.36 10.57 -1.05
C LEU A 23 21.16 11.98 -1.67
N ALA A 24 21.12 12.06 -3.02
CA ALA A 24 21.02 13.30 -3.79
C ALA A 24 19.58 13.83 -3.97
N GLN A 25 18.56 13.23 -3.33
CA GLN A 25 17.14 13.62 -3.49
C GLN A 25 16.92 15.13 -3.37
N ALA A 26 17.52 15.80 -2.40
CA ALA A 26 17.31 17.24 -2.18
C ALA A 26 17.79 18.07 -3.38
N ASP A 27 18.92 17.70 -3.99
CA ASP A 27 19.46 18.39 -5.16
C ASP A 27 18.61 18.12 -6.40
N ILE A 28 18.16 16.87 -6.57
CA ILE A 28 17.25 16.45 -7.65
C ILE A 28 15.92 17.22 -7.56
N LEU A 29 15.28 17.25 -6.38
CA LEU A 29 14.04 17.99 -6.16
C LEU A 29 14.20 19.50 -6.37
N LYS A 30 15.34 20.07 -5.97
CA LYS A 30 15.66 21.47 -6.22
C LYS A 30 15.81 21.75 -7.71
N SER A 31 16.42 20.84 -8.48
CA SER A 31 16.51 20.96 -9.93
C SER A 31 15.13 20.86 -10.59
N LEU A 32 14.31 19.88 -10.21
CA LEU A 32 12.94 19.71 -10.70
C LEU A 32 12.07 20.94 -10.43
N ALA A 33 12.18 21.53 -9.24
CA ALA A 33 11.43 22.73 -8.87
C ALA A 33 11.83 23.96 -9.69
N ARG A 34 13.11 24.08 -10.07
CA ARG A 34 13.59 25.17 -10.94
C ARG A 34 12.99 25.06 -12.34
N ASP A 35 13.01 23.89 -12.94
CA ASP A 35 12.43 23.65 -14.28
C ASP A 35 10.92 23.88 -14.27
N ALA A 36 10.22 23.41 -13.24
CA ALA A 36 8.80 23.66 -13.07
C ALA A 36 8.48 25.17 -12.91
N ALA A 37 9.35 25.94 -12.25
CA ALA A 37 9.19 27.38 -12.11
C ALA A 37 9.45 28.11 -13.44
N LEU A 38 10.49 27.73 -14.19
CA LEU A 38 10.80 28.26 -15.52
C LEU A 38 9.65 28.02 -16.50
N TYR A 39 9.06 26.82 -16.46
CA TYR A 39 7.88 26.50 -17.27
C TYR A 39 6.69 27.42 -16.96
N LYS A 40 6.41 27.69 -15.68
CA LYS A 40 5.27 28.55 -15.29
C LYS A 40 5.37 30.00 -15.80
N VAL A 41 6.58 30.48 -16.07
CA VAL A 41 6.83 31.85 -16.56
C VAL A 41 7.04 31.91 -18.09
N GLY A 42 6.71 30.83 -18.82
CA GLY A 42 6.77 30.80 -20.29
C GLY A 42 8.14 30.48 -20.86
N GLY A 43 9.03 29.86 -20.07
CA GLY A 43 10.30 29.32 -20.58
C GLY A 43 10.07 28.20 -21.60
N ASP A 44 10.94 28.12 -22.61
CA ASP A 44 10.86 27.08 -23.64
C ASP A 44 11.26 25.72 -23.06
N MET A 45 10.29 24.81 -23.03
CA MET A 45 10.44 23.40 -22.61
C MET A 45 9.82 22.47 -23.65
N SER A 46 9.81 22.87 -24.94
CA SER A 46 9.24 22.08 -26.04
C SER A 46 9.71 20.62 -26.02
N ASP A 47 10.99 20.40 -25.68
CA ASP A 47 11.62 19.07 -25.62
C ASP A 47 11.11 18.18 -24.47
N MET A 48 10.56 18.76 -23.40
CA MET A 48 9.94 17.99 -22.30
C MET A 48 8.48 17.64 -22.57
N LYS A 49 7.81 18.38 -23.46
CA LYS A 49 6.37 18.25 -23.74
C LYS A 49 6.01 17.68 -25.11
N ALA A 50 6.96 17.52 -26.04
CA ALA A 50 6.69 17.13 -27.43
C ALA A 50 5.82 15.86 -27.61
N LYS A 51 5.73 14.98 -26.60
CA LYS A 51 4.87 13.77 -26.60
C LYS A 51 3.69 13.82 -25.61
N HIS A 52 3.54 14.90 -24.84
CA HIS A 52 2.58 15.06 -23.74
C HIS A 52 1.96 16.49 -23.72
N GLU A 53 1.72 17.08 -24.89
CA GLU A 53 1.29 18.48 -25.02
C GLU A 53 0.04 18.80 -24.18
N ASP A 54 -0.92 17.88 -24.16
CA ASP A 54 -2.20 18.00 -23.43
C ASP A 54 -2.11 17.71 -21.92
N GLU A 55 -0.97 17.24 -21.40
CA GLU A 55 -0.81 16.90 -19.98
C GLU A 55 -0.16 18.02 -19.17
N ALA A 56 -0.53 18.12 -17.89
CA ALA A 56 0.13 19.02 -16.95
C ALA A 56 1.44 18.39 -16.46
N LEU A 57 2.48 19.22 -16.25
CA LEU A 57 3.78 18.75 -15.76
C LEU A 57 3.63 17.94 -14.47
N PRO A 58 4.26 16.76 -14.37
CA PRO A 58 4.23 15.97 -13.15
C PRO A 58 4.79 16.73 -11.94
N THR A 59 4.31 16.34 -10.76
CA THR A 59 4.79 16.91 -9.49
C THR A 59 5.63 15.88 -8.77
N PHE A 60 6.74 16.32 -8.17
CA PHE A 60 7.64 15.47 -7.41
C PHE A 60 7.68 15.91 -5.95
N HIS A 61 7.73 14.94 -5.05
CA HIS A 61 7.65 15.16 -3.61
C HIS A 61 8.80 14.42 -2.89
N PRO A 62 9.29 14.97 -1.77
CA PRO A 62 10.18 14.24 -0.88
C PRO A 62 9.43 13.12 -0.16
N GLU A 63 10.12 12.02 0.05
CA GLU A 63 9.69 10.91 0.93
C GLU A 63 10.66 10.75 2.11
N PHE A 64 10.34 9.85 3.05
CA PHE A 64 11.16 9.62 4.25
C PHE A 64 12.64 9.38 3.91
N GLY A 65 12.93 8.50 2.96
CA GLY A 65 14.30 8.21 2.56
C GLY A 65 14.90 9.37 1.76
N ARG A 66 16.11 9.79 2.10
CA ARG A 66 16.89 10.78 1.31
C ARG A 66 17.33 10.24 -0.06
N PHE A 67 17.05 8.98 -0.33
CA PHE A 67 17.23 8.29 -1.61
C PHE A 67 15.90 7.99 -2.31
N MET A 68 14.77 8.50 -1.83
CA MET A 68 13.47 8.23 -2.43
C MET A 68 13.00 9.41 -3.28
N LEU A 69 12.11 9.18 -4.24
CA LEU A 69 11.33 10.24 -4.88
C LEU A 69 9.88 9.77 -4.99
N GLU A 70 8.91 10.60 -4.64
CA GLU A 70 7.51 10.36 -5.02
C GLU A 70 7.17 11.23 -6.23
N ALA A 71 6.45 10.67 -7.21
CA ALA A 71 5.93 11.43 -8.34
C ALA A 71 4.42 11.20 -8.56
N THR A 72 3.71 12.28 -8.88
CA THR A 72 2.28 12.32 -9.17
C THR A 72 2.01 12.97 -10.53
N PRO A 73 0.87 12.67 -11.19
CA PRO A 73 0.50 13.40 -12.40
C PRO A 73 0.24 14.87 -12.07
N GLY A 74 0.54 15.79 -13.01
CA GLY A 74 0.37 17.23 -12.77
C GLY A 74 -1.06 17.69 -12.51
N ARG A 75 -2.03 16.89 -12.95
CA ARG A 75 -3.44 17.04 -12.60
C ARG A 75 -4.10 15.68 -12.47
N PRO A 76 -5.15 15.55 -11.66
CA PRO A 76 -5.92 14.31 -11.61
C PRO A 76 -6.55 13.99 -12.97
N TRP A 77 -6.59 12.70 -13.34
CA TRP A 77 -7.34 12.27 -14.54
C TRP A 77 -8.85 12.33 -14.33
N GLY A 78 -9.56 12.52 -15.45
CA GLY A 78 -11.01 12.62 -15.53
C GLY A 78 -11.74 11.28 -15.42
N ILE A 79 -13.04 11.30 -15.72
CA ILE A 79 -13.94 10.15 -15.58
C ILE A 79 -13.94 9.23 -16.81
N ASN A 80 -13.37 9.65 -17.94
CA ASN A 80 -13.40 8.89 -19.18
C ASN A 80 -12.50 7.65 -19.10
N LEU A 81 -12.90 6.55 -19.76
CA LEU A 81 -12.09 5.33 -19.81
C LEU A 81 -10.80 5.53 -20.61
N THR A 82 -10.83 6.38 -21.63
CA THR A 82 -9.65 6.75 -22.44
C THR A 82 -8.57 7.44 -21.62
N ASP A 83 -8.93 8.17 -20.56
CA ASP A 83 -7.95 8.77 -19.65
C ASP A 83 -7.17 7.72 -18.85
N LEU A 84 -7.69 6.50 -18.68
CA LEU A 84 -6.97 5.41 -18.01
C LEU A 84 -5.76 4.95 -18.82
N LEU A 85 -5.80 5.08 -20.15
CA LEU A 85 -4.71 4.69 -21.04
C LEU A 85 -3.52 5.64 -20.97
N LYS A 86 -3.71 6.87 -20.47
CA LYS A 86 -2.64 7.87 -20.28
C LYS A 86 -1.73 7.54 -19.10
N VAL A 87 -2.09 6.57 -18.26
CA VAL A 87 -1.36 6.37 -17.00
C VAL A 87 0.01 5.79 -17.23
N GLU A 88 0.12 4.76 -18.08
CA GLU A 88 1.41 4.12 -18.39
C GLU A 88 2.38 5.15 -19.00
N SER A 89 1.92 5.90 -20.01
CA SER A 89 2.74 6.93 -20.65
C SER A 89 3.14 8.04 -19.68
N ASN A 90 2.26 8.44 -18.76
CA ASN A 90 2.57 9.45 -17.76
C ASN A 90 3.54 8.95 -16.67
N MET A 91 3.47 7.68 -16.27
CA MET A 91 4.44 7.06 -15.36
C MET A 91 5.84 6.99 -16.00
N ARG A 92 5.92 6.61 -17.27
CA ARG A 92 7.18 6.67 -18.04
C ARG A 92 7.71 8.09 -18.12
N TRP A 93 6.85 9.06 -18.43
CA TRP A 93 7.24 10.47 -18.50
C TRP A 93 7.80 11.00 -17.17
N ARG A 94 7.21 10.60 -16.03
CA ARG A 94 7.75 10.92 -14.70
C ARG A 94 9.15 10.36 -14.49
N ARG A 95 9.39 9.11 -14.88
CA ARG A 95 10.70 8.47 -14.78
C ARG A 95 11.74 9.17 -15.67
N GLU A 96 11.36 9.49 -16.91
CA GLU A 96 12.21 10.22 -17.86
C GLU A 96 12.59 11.60 -17.32
N ILE A 97 11.62 12.36 -16.78
CA ILE A 97 11.88 13.65 -16.14
C ILE A 97 12.83 13.46 -14.96
N ALA A 98 12.53 12.54 -14.04
CA ALA A 98 13.38 12.29 -12.88
C ALA A 98 14.83 11.97 -13.28
N LYS A 99 15.04 11.07 -14.25
CA LYS A 99 16.36 10.68 -14.75
C LYS A 99 17.12 11.84 -15.39
N ARG A 100 16.46 12.78 -16.08
CA ARG A 100 17.11 13.99 -16.65
C ARG A 100 17.70 14.92 -15.59
N HIS A 101 17.22 14.82 -14.34
CA HIS A 101 17.69 15.62 -13.20
C HIS A 101 18.68 14.88 -12.30
N MET A 102 19.10 13.68 -12.69
CA MET A 102 20.04 12.84 -11.96
C MET A 102 21.41 12.84 -12.63
N ALA A 103 22.45 12.45 -11.90
CA ALA A 103 23.75 12.20 -12.49
C ALA A 103 23.70 11.04 -13.52
N ASP A 104 24.70 10.95 -14.40
CA ASP A 104 24.73 9.93 -15.46
C ASP A 104 24.68 8.51 -14.89
N ASN A 105 25.37 8.28 -13.76
CA ASN A 105 25.41 7.00 -13.08
C ASN A 105 24.25 6.77 -12.09
N GLU A 106 23.34 7.74 -11.92
CA GLU A 106 22.18 7.61 -11.04
C GLU A 106 20.93 7.18 -11.80
N TYR A 107 19.98 6.49 -11.17
CA TYR A 107 18.78 6.04 -11.85
C TYR A 107 17.56 5.93 -10.90
N PRO A 108 16.35 6.37 -11.30
CA PRO A 108 15.13 6.22 -10.52
C PRO A 108 14.55 4.83 -10.74
N ILE A 109 14.84 3.89 -9.84
CA ILE A 109 14.37 2.51 -9.95
C ILE A 109 13.09 2.27 -9.13
N THR A 110 12.18 1.48 -9.66
CA THR A 110 10.97 1.05 -8.96
C THR A 110 11.18 -0.33 -8.33
N LEU A 111 11.77 -0.31 -7.14
CA LEU A 111 11.88 -1.46 -6.24
C LEU A 111 11.25 -1.12 -4.90
N THR A 112 10.53 -2.06 -4.29
CA THR A 112 9.88 -1.82 -2.99
C THR A 112 10.90 -1.50 -1.92
N THR A 113 11.97 -2.28 -1.78
CA THR A 113 13.01 -2.02 -0.78
C THR A 113 14.37 -2.27 -1.41
N PHE A 114 15.36 -1.44 -1.06
CA PHE A 114 16.72 -1.68 -1.50
C PHE A 114 17.27 -2.96 -0.82
N PRO A 115 17.70 -3.99 -1.58
CA PRO A 115 17.99 -5.32 -1.02
C PRO A 115 18.98 -5.33 0.14
N ARG A 116 19.96 -4.42 0.13
CA ARG A 116 21.05 -4.35 1.12
C ARG A 116 21.01 -3.11 2.01
N LEU A 117 19.85 -2.44 2.14
CA LEU A 117 19.71 -1.31 3.07
C LEU A 117 20.13 -1.76 4.47
N GLY A 118 21.04 -1.02 5.11
CA GLY A 118 21.55 -1.35 6.45
C GLY A 118 22.47 -2.57 6.51
N GLY A 119 22.97 -3.06 5.38
CA GLY A 119 23.99 -4.10 5.35
C GLY A 119 25.35 -3.59 5.87
N PRO A 120 26.29 -4.48 6.21
CA PRO A 120 27.59 -4.11 6.78
C PRO A 120 28.55 -3.43 5.78
N GLU A 121 28.22 -3.44 4.49
CA GLU A 121 29.05 -2.94 3.40
C GLU A 121 28.58 -1.57 2.89
N ASP A 122 29.24 -1.05 1.86
CA ASP A 122 28.99 0.23 1.21
C ASP A 122 27.67 0.21 0.40
N TYR A 123 26.56 0.66 1.01
CA TYR A 123 25.22 0.66 0.41
C TYR A 123 24.64 2.06 0.12
N ILE A 124 25.35 3.15 0.43
CA ILE A 124 24.89 4.55 0.24
C ILE A 124 25.98 5.43 -0.37
N GLN A 125 25.56 6.45 -1.13
CA GLN A 125 26.44 7.45 -1.71
C GLN A 125 25.88 8.87 -1.51
N PRO A 126 26.65 9.81 -0.92
CA PRO A 126 27.94 9.58 -0.25
C PRO A 126 27.79 8.69 0.99
N TYR A 127 28.90 8.07 1.40
CA TYR A 127 28.94 7.24 2.60
C TYR A 127 28.84 8.09 3.87
N TYR A 128 28.08 7.59 4.84
CA TYR A 128 28.03 8.07 6.22
C TYR A 128 28.15 6.87 7.16
N PRO A 129 28.88 7.01 8.29
CA PRO A 129 28.98 5.95 9.28
C PRO A 129 27.59 5.67 9.90
N PRO A 130 27.22 4.40 10.15
CA PRO A 130 25.96 4.07 10.82
C PRO A 130 25.80 4.78 12.16
N SER A 131 24.54 4.87 12.60
CA SER A 131 24.13 5.57 13.83
C SER A 131 24.09 7.09 13.70
N GLY A 132 23.51 7.72 14.71
CA GLY A 132 23.24 9.15 14.77
C GLY A 132 22.19 9.47 15.85
N PRO A 133 22.11 10.72 16.34
CA PRO A 133 21.22 11.09 17.43
C PRO A 133 19.72 10.92 17.12
N ALA A 134 19.31 11.00 15.85
CA ALA A 134 17.92 10.96 15.43
C ALA A 134 17.36 9.55 15.29
N LEU A 135 18.08 8.61 14.68
CA LEU A 135 17.66 7.20 14.47
C LEU A 135 18.28 6.25 15.50
N ARG A 136 19.54 6.47 15.93
CA ARG A 136 20.29 5.59 16.86
C ARG A 136 20.40 4.13 16.41
N SER A 137 20.37 3.91 15.11
CA SER A 137 20.44 2.57 14.51
C SER A 137 21.85 2.04 14.50
N GLN A 138 22.02 0.73 14.70
CA GLN A 138 23.32 0.07 14.49
C GLN A 138 23.66 -0.08 12.99
N PHE A 139 22.65 0.07 12.11
CA PHE A 139 22.75 -0.32 10.70
C PHE A 139 22.69 0.85 9.73
N VAL A 140 21.96 1.91 10.06
CA VAL A 140 21.76 3.07 9.17
C VAL A 140 22.19 4.39 9.81
N PRO A 141 22.79 5.32 9.03
CA PRO A 141 23.11 6.67 9.49
C PRO A 141 21.84 7.53 9.58
N ASP A 142 21.92 8.69 10.25
CA ASP A 142 20.82 9.65 10.26
C ASP A 142 20.53 10.25 8.87
N GLU A 143 21.57 10.40 8.06
CA GLU A 143 21.53 10.96 6.70
C GLU A 143 20.76 10.08 5.70
N ILE A 144 20.38 8.86 6.09
CA ILE A 144 19.47 8.02 5.33
C ILE A 144 18.06 8.65 5.25
N ALA A 145 17.69 9.45 6.25
CA ALA A 145 16.43 10.16 6.32
C ALA A 145 16.55 11.52 5.61
N ASN A 146 15.44 11.95 5.01
CA ASN A 146 15.33 13.25 4.37
C ASN A 146 15.64 14.37 5.39
N PRO A 147 16.42 15.39 5.01
CA PRO A 147 16.89 16.44 5.92
C PRO A 147 15.77 17.38 6.42
N HIS A 148 14.58 17.34 5.82
CA HIS A 148 13.42 18.09 6.30
C HIS A 148 13.07 17.62 7.73
N ILE A 149 13.10 18.56 8.67
CA ILE A 149 13.03 18.31 10.12
C ILE A 149 11.91 17.37 10.56
N ARG A 150 10.79 17.36 9.83
CA ARG A 150 9.67 16.42 10.04
C ARG A 150 10.13 14.95 10.16
N PHE A 151 11.04 14.48 9.31
CA PHE A 151 11.38 13.05 9.25
C PHE A 151 12.30 12.60 10.39
N PRO A 152 13.41 13.31 10.69
CA PRO A 152 14.22 13.00 11.87
C PRO A 152 13.44 13.14 13.19
N THR A 153 12.59 14.17 13.32
CA THR A 153 11.75 14.36 14.51
C THR A 153 10.75 13.21 14.66
N LEU A 154 10.14 12.73 13.57
CA LEU A 154 9.24 11.59 13.59
C LEU A 154 9.95 10.33 14.11
N ALA A 155 11.13 10.01 13.57
CA ALA A 155 11.91 8.85 14.01
C ALA A 155 12.31 8.95 15.50
N ALA A 156 12.81 10.10 15.93
CA ALA A 156 13.23 10.34 17.31
C ALA A 156 12.06 10.25 18.29
N ASN A 157 10.91 10.85 17.96
CA ASN A 157 9.73 10.85 18.84
C ASN A 157 9.06 9.48 18.92
N ILE A 158 9.07 8.69 17.85
CA ILE A 158 8.60 7.29 17.89
C ILE A 158 9.45 6.48 18.88
N ARG A 159 10.79 6.54 18.77
CA ARG A 159 11.70 5.85 19.70
C ARG A 159 11.49 6.33 21.13
N SER A 160 11.48 7.65 21.34
CA SER A 160 11.34 8.25 22.67
C SER A 160 10.02 7.86 23.33
N ARG A 161 8.90 7.88 22.59
CA ARG A 161 7.59 7.45 23.09
C ARG A 161 7.59 5.96 23.42
N ARG A 162 8.15 5.14 22.52
CA ARG A 162 8.22 3.69 22.68
C ARG A 162 9.07 3.29 23.90
N GLY A 163 10.07 4.10 24.25
CA GLY A 163 11.03 3.86 25.33
C GLY A 163 12.14 2.84 24.97
N ARG A 164 12.21 2.44 23.69
CA ARG A 164 13.19 1.53 23.09
C ARG A 164 13.19 1.72 21.57
N LYS A 165 14.14 1.12 20.85
CA LYS A 165 14.11 1.14 19.38
C LYS A 165 12.88 0.41 18.83
N VAL A 166 12.53 0.73 17.58
CA VAL A 166 11.56 -0.08 16.84
C VAL A 166 12.19 -1.45 16.58
N GLU A 167 11.39 -2.51 16.61
CA GLU A 167 11.88 -3.89 16.52
C GLU A 167 11.27 -4.59 15.31
N ILE A 168 12.07 -4.81 14.27
CA ILE A 168 11.63 -5.46 13.05
C ILE A 168 12.39 -6.78 12.91
N ASN A 169 11.73 -7.89 13.24
CA ASN A 169 12.24 -9.24 13.04
C ASN A 169 11.51 -9.90 11.87
N VAL A 170 12.24 -10.20 10.80
CA VAL A 170 11.69 -10.85 9.59
C VAL A 170 12.28 -12.26 9.49
N PRO A 171 11.46 -13.32 9.36
CA PRO A 171 11.99 -14.68 9.31
C PRO A 171 12.95 -14.82 8.14
N VAL A 172 14.14 -15.36 8.38
CA VAL A 172 15.10 -15.62 7.31
C VAL A 172 14.60 -16.76 6.42
N PHE A 173 14.86 -16.70 5.12
CA PHE A 173 14.65 -17.86 4.26
C PHE A 173 15.64 -18.95 4.66
N ARG A 174 15.17 -20.18 4.86
CA ARG A 174 16.02 -21.32 5.17
C ARG A 174 16.32 -22.10 3.89
N ASP A 175 17.46 -21.80 3.29
CA ASP A 175 18.04 -22.54 2.18
C ASP A 175 18.99 -23.64 2.69
N THR A 176 19.61 -24.36 1.78
CA THR A 176 20.42 -25.56 2.00
C THR A 176 21.61 -25.28 2.94
N ASN A 177 22.31 -24.17 2.72
CA ASN A 177 23.50 -23.75 3.47
C ASN A 177 23.23 -22.58 4.42
N THR A 178 21.96 -22.19 4.63
CA THR A 178 21.63 -21.15 5.61
C THR A 178 22.02 -21.65 7.00
N PRO A 179 22.85 -20.91 7.77
CA PRO A 179 23.22 -21.32 9.12
C PRO A 179 21.98 -21.55 9.99
N TRP A 180 21.95 -22.67 10.72
CA TRP A 180 20.83 -23.02 11.60
C TRP A 180 21.32 -23.54 12.98
N PRO A 181 20.82 -22.98 14.11
CA PRO A 181 19.90 -21.85 14.20
C PRO A 181 20.49 -20.57 13.59
N PHE A 182 19.67 -19.80 12.90
CA PHE A 182 20.12 -18.54 12.30
C PHE A 182 20.16 -17.47 13.38
N ASN A 183 21.33 -16.89 13.60
CA ASN A 183 21.51 -15.66 14.34
C ASN A 183 22.00 -14.62 13.35
N ASP A 184 21.33 -13.47 13.28
CA ASP A 184 21.67 -12.42 12.32
C ASP A 184 23.12 -11.96 12.55
N PRO A 185 24.05 -12.26 11.63
CA PRO A 185 25.47 -12.05 11.85
C PRO A 185 25.87 -10.57 11.77
N THR A 186 24.95 -9.69 11.40
CA THR A 186 25.21 -8.25 11.28
C THR A 186 24.91 -7.48 12.58
N VAL A 187 24.26 -8.11 13.56
CA VAL A 187 23.95 -7.49 14.86
C VAL A 187 25.22 -7.35 15.70
N ASN A 188 25.51 -6.14 16.17
CA ASN A 188 26.64 -5.91 17.06
C ASN A 188 26.18 -5.91 18.52
N TYR A 189 26.42 -7.03 19.21
CA TYR A 189 26.07 -7.21 20.62
C TYR A 189 27.04 -6.51 21.59
N ASP A 190 28.14 -5.93 21.11
CA ASP A 190 29.12 -5.19 21.91
C ASP A 190 29.00 -3.66 21.74
N LEU A 191 28.00 -3.18 20.99
CA LEU A 191 27.76 -1.75 20.81
C LEU A 191 27.12 -1.13 22.06
N HIS A 192 27.62 0.03 22.50
CA HIS A 192 27.16 0.74 23.72
C HIS A 192 27.09 2.26 23.54
N ASP A 193 26.89 2.73 22.30
CA ASP A 193 26.87 4.17 22.00
C ASP A 193 25.59 4.83 22.54
N TRP A 194 24.50 4.07 22.58
CA TRP A 194 23.19 4.49 23.08
C TRP A 194 22.63 3.52 24.11
N PRO A 195 21.80 3.99 25.07
CA PRO A 195 21.10 3.10 26.00
C PRO A 195 20.29 2.00 25.28
N GLU A 196 19.70 2.31 24.14
CA GLU A 196 18.91 1.37 23.34
C GLU A 196 19.76 0.30 22.62
N ASP A 197 21.09 0.38 22.64
CA ASP A 197 21.92 -0.71 22.11
C ASP A 197 21.84 -1.97 22.99
N ASP A 198 21.42 -1.83 24.25
CA ASP A 198 21.11 -2.96 25.13
C ASP A 198 19.86 -3.74 24.68
N ASP A 199 19.01 -3.18 23.79
CA ASP A 199 17.78 -3.84 23.32
C ASP A 199 18.07 -5.23 22.74
N VAL A 200 19.14 -5.38 21.95
CA VAL A 200 19.51 -6.68 21.37
C VAL A 200 20.03 -7.68 22.40
N ARG A 201 20.73 -7.20 23.44
CA ARG A 201 21.16 -8.01 24.60
C ARG A 201 19.98 -8.42 25.48
N ASN A 202 18.90 -7.64 25.44
CA ASN A 202 17.63 -7.93 26.11
C ASN A 202 16.63 -8.72 25.24
N GLY A 203 17.07 -9.26 24.10
CA GLY A 203 16.29 -10.17 23.26
C GLY A 203 15.48 -9.51 22.14
N ALA A 204 15.78 -8.27 21.76
CA ALA A 204 15.13 -7.62 20.61
C ALA A 204 15.42 -8.33 19.27
N ALA A 205 16.63 -8.85 19.10
CA ALA A 205 17.01 -9.68 17.94
C ALA A 205 16.64 -11.14 18.19
N LYS A 206 15.76 -11.70 17.35
CA LYS A 206 15.21 -13.06 17.52
C LYS A 206 15.98 -14.08 16.68
N GLU A 207 16.21 -15.26 17.25
CA GLU A 207 16.70 -16.44 16.50
C GLU A 207 15.77 -16.71 15.29
N GLY A 208 16.35 -17.09 14.15
CA GLY A 208 15.62 -17.36 12.91
C GLY A 208 15.19 -16.12 12.14
N HIS A 209 15.60 -14.92 12.55
CA HIS A 209 15.14 -13.66 11.94
C HIS A 209 16.29 -12.74 11.57
N VAL A 210 16.11 -12.01 10.46
CA VAL A 210 16.86 -10.80 10.12
C VAL A 210 16.30 -9.67 11.00
N TYR A 211 17.17 -9.02 11.76
CA TYR A 211 16.82 -7.98 12.73
C TYR A 211 17.11 -6.58 12.19
N MET A 212 16.16 -5.65 12.31
CA MET A 212 16.29 -4.27 11.87
C MET A 212 15.70 -3.34 12.94
N ASP A 213 16.35 -2.21 13.22
CA ASP A 213 16.09 -1.40 14.43
C ASP A 213 15.71 0.07 14.15
N ALA A 214 15.41 0.40 12.89
CA ALA A 214 15.22 1.79 12.45
C ALA A 214 13.99 1.99 11.57
N MET A 215 13.43 3.19 11.63
CA MET A 215 12.29 3.62 10.79
C MET A 215 12.59 3.48 9.28
N ALA A 216 13.86 3.63 8.89
CA ALA A 216 14.30 3.54 7.50
C ALA A 216 14.03 2.17 6.84
N PHE A 217 14.02 1.09 7.61
CA PHE A 217 13.75 -0.25 7.07
C PHE A 217 12.28 -0.47 6.67
N GLY A 218 11.38 0.41 7.12
CA GLY A 218 9.99 0.42 6.71
C GLY A 218 9.67 1.57 5.78
N MET A 219 9.80 2.80 6.28
CA MET A 219 9.46 4.03 5.55
C MET A 219 10.47 4.38 4.44
N GLY A 220 11.62 3.70 4.39
CA GLY A 220 12.53 3.70 3.24
C GLY A 220 12.11 2.74 2.12
N SER A 221 10.88 2.20 2.18
CA SER A 221 10.32 1.33 1.15
C SER A 221 9.32 2.07 0.27
N CYS A 222 9.32 1.77 -1.02
CA CYS A 222 8.42 2.30 -2.03
C CYS A 222 7.10 1.51 -2.13
N CYS A 223 6.04 2.15 -2.59
CA CYS A 223 4.76 1.52 -2.85
C CYS A 223 3.96 2.18 -3.97
N LEU A 224 2.90 1.48 -4.39
CA LEU A 224 1.92 2.01 -5.33
C LEU A 224 0.67 2.45 -4.56
N GLN A 225 0.37 3.75 -4.56
CA GLN A 225 -0.80 4.30 -3.89
C GLN A 225 -1.75 4.98 -4.90
N ILE A 226 -3.05 4.69 -4.76
CA ILE A 226 -4.08 5.20 -5.69
C ILE A 226 -5.13 5.97 -4.92
N THR A 227 -5.27 7.26 -5.24
CA THR A 227 -6.29 8.14 -4.65
C THR A 227 -7.43 8.41 -5.63
N PHE A 228 -8.64 8.05 -5.21
CA PHE A 228 -9.90 8.34 -5.89
C PHE A 228 -10.58 9.54 -5.22
N GLN A 229 -11.18 10.41 -6.01
CA GLN A 229 -12.10 11.43 -5.51
C GLN A 229 -13.51 10.90 -5.70
N ALA A 230 -14.27 10.83 -4.61
CA ALA A 230 -15.66 10.43 -4.62
C ALA A 230 -16.56 11.63 -4.97
N LYS A 231 -17.77 11.33 -5.46
CA LYS A 231 -18.80 12.34 -5.75
C LYS A 231 -19.22 13.11 -4.49
N ASN A 232 -19.27 12.45 -3.35
CA ASN A 232 -19.66 13.01 -2.05
C ASN A 232 -19.16 12.12 -0.90
N ILE A 233 -19.44 12.52 0.33
CA ILE A 233 -19.06 11.78 1.54
C ILE A 233 -19.63 10.36 1.57
N THR A 234 -20.87 10.15 1.12
CA THR A 234 -21.55 8.84 1.13
C THR A 234 -20.85 7.84 0.22
N GLU A 235 -20.54 8.25 -1.01
CA GLU A 235 -19.77 7.44 -1.95
C GLU A 235 -18.35 7.19 -1.43
N GLY A 236 -17.70 8.20 -0.84
CA GLY A 236 -16.37 8.05 -0.24
C GLY A 236 -16.34 7.02 0.89
N ARG A 237 -17.33 7.03 1.78
CA ARG A 237 -17.47 6.04 2.86
C ARG A 237 -17.78 4.65 2.32
N THR A 238 -18.61 4.56 1.29
CA THR A 238 -18.91 3.29 0.61
C THR A 238 -17.65 2.70 -0.01
N LEU A 239 -16.88 3.48 -0.78
CA LEU A 239 -15.64 3.01 -1.38
C LEU A 239 -14.60 2.64 -0.32
N TYR A 240 -14.46 3.41 0.77
CA TYR A 240 -13.56 3.06 1.87
C TYR A 240 -13.87 1.66 2.41
N ASP A 241 -15.15 1.37 2.65
CA ASP A 241 -15.59 0.09 3.19
C ASP A 241 -15.41 -1.06 2.20
N GLN A 242 -15.91 -0.89 0.97
CA GLN A 242 -15.91 -1.96 -0.04
C GLN A 242 -14.50 -2.27 -0.55
N LEU A 243 -13.56 -1.33 -0.47
CA LEU A 243 -12.16 -1.56 -0.83
C LEU A 243 -11.33 -2.20 0.30
N SER A 244 -11.77 -2.12 1.56
CA SER A 244 -11.00 -2.63 2.70
C SER A 244 -10.69 -4.13 2.59
N PRO A 245 -11.63 -5.03 2.24
CA PRO A 245 -11.36 -6.46 2.02
C PRO A 245 -10.41 -6.76 0.84
N LEU A 246 -10.25 -5.83 -0.11
CA LEU A 246 -9.36 -5.98 -1.25
C LEU A 246 -7.90 -5.66 -0.93
N GLY A 247 -7.65 -4.89 0.14
CA GLY A 247 -6.30 -4.55 0.62
C GLY A 247 -5.33 -5.73 0.66
N PRO A 248 -5.63 -6.80 1.43
CA PRO A 248 -4.76 -7.97 1.54
C PRO A 248 -4.66 -8.79 0.24
N ILE A 249 -5.72 -8.82 -0.56
CA ILE A 249 -5.74 -9.52 -1.85
C ILE A 249 -4.72 -8.89 -2.79
N LEU A 250 -4.73 -7.55 -2.89
CA LEU A 250 -3.78 -6.85 -3.75
C LEU A 250 -2.37 -6.81 -3.15
N LEU A 251 -2.22 -6.84 -1.83
CA LEU A 251 -0.91 -6.99 -1.19
C LEU A 251 -0.22 -8.30 -1.63
N ALA A 252 -0.92 -9.44 -1.54
CA ALA A 252 -0.39 -10.73 -1.96
C ALA A 252 -0.12 -10.79 -3.48
N LEU A 253 -1.04 -10.25 -4.27
CA LEU A 253 -0.95 -10.27 -5.74
C LEU A 253 0.16 -9.37 -6.30
N THR A 254 0.52 -8.31 -5.57
CA THR A 254 1.58 -7.35 -5.95
C THR A 254 2.93 -7.66 -5.31
N ALA A 255 3.04 -8.73 -4.51
CA ALA A 255 4.22 -9.11 -3.74
C ALA A 255 5.56 -8.88 -4.47
N ALA A 256 6.45 -8.07 -3.87
CA ALA A 256 7.71 -7.64 -4.49
C ALA A 256 8.89 -7.48 -3.50
N THR A 257 8.78 -7.97 -2.26
CA THR A 257 9.80 -7.74 -1.22
C THR A 257 10.30 -9.02 -0.54
N PRO A 258 11.18 -9.81 -1.18
CA PRO A 258 11.71 -11.04 -0.62
C PRO A 258 13.11 -10.92 0.00
N ILE A 259 13.71 -9.71 0.04
CA ILE A 259 15.06 -9.47 0.57
C ILE A 259 15.03 -8.31 1.57
N TYR A 260 15.67 -8.51 2.72
CA TYR A 260 15.98 -7.44 3.68
C TYR A 260 17.42 -7.55 4.15
N LYS A 261 18.11 -6.41 4.26
CA LYS A 261 19.45 -6.29 4.84
C LYS A 261 20.47 -7.29 4.26
N GLY A 262 20.35 -7.60 2.96
CA GLY A 262 21.21 -8.55 2.27
C GLY A 262 20.90 -10.03 2.54
N PHE A 263 19.69 -10.35 3.01
CA PHE A 263 19.25 -11.73 3.21
C PHE A 263 17.91 -11.97 2.51
N LEU A 264 17.78 -13.12 1.86
CA LEU A 264 16.46 -13.66 1.51
C LEU A 264 15.68 -13.92 2.79
N VAL A 265 14.45 -13.43 2.85
CA VAL A 265 13.51 -13.62 3.97
C VAL A 265 12.39 -14.58 3.58
N ASP A 266 11.66 -15.15 4.53
CA ASP A 266 10.54 -16.08 4.28
C ASP A 266 9.17 -15.37 4.21
N THR A 267 9.18 -14.12 3.73
CA THR A 267 7.98 -13.32 3.42
C THR A 267 8.15 -12.64 2.07
N ASP A 268 7.07 -12.27 1.39
CA ASP A 268 7.14 -11.67 0.04
C ASP A 268 6.66 -10.20 -0.05
N VAL A 269 6.28 -9.58 1.06
CA VAL A 269 5.67 -8.23 1.09
C VAL A 269 6.24 -7.38 2.23
N ARG A 270 6.06 -6.05 2.15
CA ARG A 270 6.66 -5.09 3.11
C ARG A 270 5.82 -4.75 4.35
N TRP A 271 4.55 -5.13 4.37
CA TRP A 271 3.53 -4.45 5.18
C TRP A 271 3.79 -4.51 6.71
N ASN A 272 4.17 -5.67 7.24
CA ASN A 272 4.47 -5.84 8.66
C ASN A 272 5.78 -5.16 9.05
N GLN A 273 6.73 -5.06 8.11
CA GLN A 273 8.01 -4.39 8.33
C GLN A 273 7.80 -2.89 8.45
N ILE A 274 7.07 -2.26 7.52
CA ILE A 274 6.70 -0.85 7.65
C ILE A 274 5.79 -0.58 8.85
N SER A 275 4.90 -1.52 9.18
CA SER A 275 4.06 -1.44 10.39
C SER A 275 4.89 -1.33 11.66
N ARG A 276 5.92 -2.17 11.79
CA ARG A 276 6.83 -2.22 12.95
C ARG A 276 7.82 -1.05 12.97
N ALA A 277 8.26 -0.58 11.81
CA ALA A 277 9.21 0.52 11.67
C ALA A 277 8.71 1.86 12.24
N VAL A 278 7.40 2.01 12.45
CA VAL A 278 6.79 3.19 13.07
C VAL A 278 5.89 2.85 14.25
N ASP A 279 6.07 1.67 14.85
CA ASP A 279 5.30 1.25 16.01
C ASP A 279 5.79 1.96 17.27
N CYS A 280 5.11 3.03 17.64
CA CYS A 280 5.43 3.82 18.83
C CYS A 280 4.85 3.28 20.14
N ARG A 281 4.19 2.10 20.13
CA ARG A 281 3.49 1.58 21.31
C ARG A 281 4.43 1.30 22.49
N THR A 282 4.05 1.75 23.68
CA THR A 282 4.78 1.48 24.92
C THR A 282 4.65 0.01 25.34
N PRO A 283 5.46 -0.49 26.30
CA PRO A 283 5.26 -1.81 26.89
C PRO A 283 3.89 -2.00 27.55
N GLU A 284 3.25 -0.96 28.10
CA GLU A 284 1.90 -1.08 28.67
C GLU A 284 0.84 -1.20 27.56
N GLU A 285 0.97 -0.42 26.48
CA GLU A 285 0.06 -0.48 25.32
C GLU A 285 0.19 -1.80 24.55
N LEU A 286 1.40 -2.35 24.44
CA LEU A 286 1.67 -3.70 23.90
C LEU A 286 1.18 -4.81 24.85
N GLY A 287 0.95 -4.45 26.11
CA GLY A 287 0.47 -5.34 27.14
C GLY A 287 1.52 -6.20 27.83
N GLU A 288 2.80 -5.92 27.59
CA GLU A 288 3.95 -6.51 28.26
C GLU A 288 4.02 -6.10 29.74
N LYS A 289 3.49 -4.92 30.08
CA LYS A 289 3.34 -4.43 31.45
C LYS A 289 1.86 -4.12 31.77
N PRO A 290 1.47 -4.10 33.07
CA PRO A 290 0.15 -3.59 33.47
C PRO A 290 0.01 -2.10 33.13
N LEU A 291 -1.21 -1.68 32.75
CA LEU A 291 -1.52 -0.26 32.53
C LEU A 291 -1.42 0.50 33.86
N LYS A 292 -0.58 1.53 33.88
CA LYS A 292 -0.39 2.48 35.00
C LYS A 292 -0.36 3.91 34.51
N ASN A 293 0.30 4.16 33.38
CA ASN A 293 0.46 5.49 32.79
C ASN A 293 -0.32 5.63 31.48
N ASP A 294 -0.36 4.56 30.70
CA ASP A 294 -1.10 4.53 29.43
C ASP A 294 -2.59 4.27 29.64
N ARG A 295 -3.42 4.81 28.74
CA ARG A 295 -4.89 4.72 28.84
C ARG A 295 -5.44 3.37 28.36
N TRP A 296 -4.78 2.73 27.39
CA TRP A 296 -5.31 1.56 26.70
C TRP A 296 -4.23 0.54 26.32
N ARG A 297 -4.64 -0.73 26.22
CA ARG A 297 -3.89 -1.73 25.44
C ARG A 297 -4.27 -1.59 23.99
N ILE A 298 -3.31 -1.38 23.10
CA ILE A 298 -3.57 -1.09 21.70
C ILE A 298 -3.09 -2.24 20.81
N PRO A 299 -4.00 -2.98 20.14
CA PRO A 299 -3.66 -4.24 19.47
C PRO A 299 -2.80 -4.06 18.22
N LYS A 300 -2.92 -2.92 17.54
CA LYS A 300 -2.24 -2.64 16.27
C LYS A 300 -1.27 -1.46 16.39
N SER A 301 -0.21 -1.46 15.58
CA SER A 301 0.58 -0.25 15.31
C SER A 301 -0.31 0.83 14.69
N ARG A 302 0.13 2.09 14.74
CA ARG A 302 -0.53 3.19 14.02
C ARG A 302 -0.42 3.06 12.49
N TYR A 303 0.56 2.28 12.03
CA TYR A 303 0.61 1.77 10.67
C TYR A 303 0.09 0.32 10.68
N ALA A 304 -1.13 0.08 10.21
CA ALA A 304 -1.77 -1.25 10.28
C ALA A 304 -2.98 -1.37 9.35
N SER A 305 -3.65 -2.52 9.33
CA SER A 305 -4.92 -2.64 8.63
C SER A 305 -6.02 -1.73 9.22
N ASN A 306 -6.98 -1.30 8.40
CA ASN A 306 -8.20 -0.61 8.87
C ASN A 306 -8.85 -1.36 10.04
N SER A 307 -9.32 -0.61 11.04
CA SER A 307 -9.89 -1.17 12.28
C SER A 307 -11.41 -1.17 12.31
N THR A 308 -12.07 -0.42 11.44
CA THR A 308 -13.53 -0.29 11.42
C THR A 308 -14.03 0.09 10.04
N TYR A 309 -15.30 -0.23 9.77
CA TYR A 309 -16.07 0.25 8.63
C TYR A 309 -16.77 1.57 9.00
N ILE A 310 -17.04 2.40 7.99
CA ILE A 310 -17.55 3.75 8.19
C ILE A 310 -18.77 4.07 7.35
N SER A 311 -19.23 3.24 6.41
CA SER A 311 -20.41 3.55 5.59
C SER A 311 -21.73 3.31 6.32
N GLN A 312 -22.73 4.15 6.08
CA GLN A 312 -24.12 3.93 6.54
C GLN A 312 -24.87 2.96 5.61
N ASP A 313 -24.19 1.95 5.08
CA ASP A 313 -24.78 0.95 4.21
C ASP A 313 -25.72 0.03 5.02
N ARG A 314 -26.94 -0.16 4.53
CA ARG A 314 -27.93 -1.07 5.15
C ARG A 314 -27.45 -2.52 5.26
N ARG A 315 -26.44 -2.90 4.49
CA ARG A 315 -25.82 -4.23 4.50
C ARG A 315 -24.72 -4.37 5.56
N LEU A 316 -24.22 -3.27 6.13
CA LEU A 316 -23.22 -3.30 7.19
C LEU A 316 -23.85 -3.87 8.47
N ARG A 317 -23.52 -5.13 8.76
CA ARG A 317 -23.96 -5.83 9.96
C ARG A 317 -23.07 -5.45 11.14
N LYS A 318 -23.65 -5.39 12.35
CA LYS A 318 -22.89 -5.12 13.59
C LYS A 318 -21.81 -6.18 13.82
N GLU A 319 -22.09 -7.40 13.41
CA GLU A 319 -21.18 -8.54 13.51
C GLU A 319 -19.95 -8.44 12.59
N TYR A 320 -19.93 -7.49 11.64
CA TYR A 320 -18.72 -7.21 10.88
C TYR A 320 -17.74 -6.28 11.61
N MET A 321 -18.21 -5.59 12.64
CA MET A 321 -17.43 -4.62 13.40
C MET A 321 -16.61 -5.31 14.48
N ASP A 322 -15.56 -4.64 14.96
CA ASP A 322 -14.79 -5.14 16.08
C ASP A 322 -15.44 -4.79 17.42
N PRO A 323 -15.96 -5.77 18.19
CA PRO A 323 -16.56 -5.49 19.50
C PRO A 323 -15.54 -4.98 20.52
N ASN A 324 -14.23 -5.19 20.27
CA ASN A 324 -13.14 -4.75 21.14
C ASN A 324 -12.37 -3.55 20.58
N LEU A 325 -12.98 -2.80 19.65
CA LEU A 325 -12.34 -1.62 19.08
C LEU A 325 -12.05 -0.59 20.17
N VAL A 326 -10.77 -0.28 20.35
CA VAL A 326 -10.32 0.75 21.29
C VAL A 326 -10.67 2.13 20.74
N ILE A 327 -11.46 2.90 21.47
CA ILE A 327 -11.84 4.28 21.12
C ILE A 327 -11.73 5.19 22.35
N ASP A 328 -11.56 6.48 22.09
CA ASP A 328 -11.75 7.51 23.10
C ASP A 328 -13.24 7.93 23.11
N GLU A 329 -13.98 7.49 24.14
CA GLU A 329 -15.43 7.72 24.25
C GLU A 329 -15.78 9.21 24.43
N ASP A 330 -14.93 9.99 25.09
CA ASP A 330 -15.16 11.42 25.28
C ASP A 330 -15.00 12.17 23.94
N ILE A 331 -13.99 11.80 23.15
CA ILE A 331 -13.83 12.30 21.79
C ILE A 331 -15.01 11.88 20.92
N LYS A 332 -15.42 10.61 20.95
CA LYS A 332 -16.58 10.12 20.19
C LYS A 332 -17.83 10.93 20.50
N LYS A 333 -18.12 11.15 21.79
CA LYS A 333 -19.26 11.95 22.24
C LYS A 333 -19.21 13.37 21.68
N ARG A 334 -18.06 14.04 21.77
CA ARG A 334 -17.88 15.41 21.23
C ARG A 334 -18.08 15.47 19.71
N LEU A 335 -17.62 14.46 18.97
CA LEU A 335 -17.82 14.38 17.52
C LEU A 335 -19.30 14.19 17.16
N ILE A 336 -20.04 13.38 17.92
CA ILE A 336 -21.49 13.20 17.74
C ILE A 336 -22.25 14.50 18.06
N GLU A 337 -21.92 15.16 19.17
CA GLU A 337 -22.49 16.47 19.53
C GLU A 337 -22.18 17.54 18.47
N GLY A 338 -21.02 17.43 17.80
CA GLY A 338 -20.62 18.25 16.65
C GLY A 338 -21.31 17.89 15.32
N GLY A 339 -22.20 16.89 15.30
CA GLY A 339 -23.01 16.53 14.14
C GLY A 339 -22.48 15.36 13.29
N MET A 340 -21.42 14.67 13.71
CA MET A 340 -21.02 13.41 13.07
C MET A 340 -21.97 12.28 13.45
N ASP A 341 -22.23 11.35 12.53
CA ASP A 341 -22.93 10.11 12.87
C ASP A 341 -22.02 9.13 13.62
N ASP A 342 -22.64 8.15 14.29
CA ASP A 342 -21.96 7.21 15.20
C ASP A 342 -20.78 6.46 14.55
N LEU A 343 -20.91 6.01 13.30
CA LEU A 343 -19.86 5.25 12.61
C LEU A 343 -18.63 6.12 12.32
N LEU A 344 -18.87 7.33 11.81
CA LEU A 344 -17.79 8.26 11.48
C LEU A 344 -17.12 8.81 12.75
N ALA A 345 -17.91 9.12 13.78
CA ALA A 345 -17.39 9.53 15.09
C ALA A 345 -16.53 8.42 15.72
N THR A 346 -16.97 7.16 15.64
CA THR A 346 -16.20 5.99 16.12
C THR A 346 -14.87 5.85 15.39
N HIS A 347 -14.84 6.07 14.06
CA HIS A 347 -13.62 6.03 13.28
C HIS A 347 -12.60 7.07 13.75
N PHE A 348 -12.97 8.34 13.85
CA PHE A 348 -12.04 9.39 14.28
C PHE A 348 -11.66 9.26 15.77
N ALA A 349 -12.59 8.84 16.63
CA ALA A 349 -12.29 8.53 18.02
C ALA A 349 -11.27 7.39 18.17
N HIS A 350 -11.28 6.40 17.27
CA HIS A 350 -10.24 5.38 17.18
C HIS A 350 -8.89 5.96 16.73
N LEU A 351 -8.87 6.82 15.71
CA LEU A 351 -7.62 7.42 15.23
C LEU A 351 -6.96 8.31 16.30
N PHE A 352 -7.77 8.96 17.13
CA PHE A 352 -7.33 9.92 18.15
C PHE A 352 -6.97 9.27 19.49
N ILE A 353 -6.96 7.93 19.59
CA ILE A 353 -6.31 7.24 20.73
C ILE A 353 -4.78 7.39 20.68
N ARG A 354 -4.23 7.91 19.57
CA ARG A 354 -2.80 8.06 19.34
C ARG A 354 -2.34 9.46 19.72
N ASP A 355 -1.17 9.53 20.32
CA ASP A 355 -0.51 10.82 20.54
C ASP A 355 -0.03 11.42 19.21
N PRO A 356 -0.04 12.76 19.09
CA PRO A 356 0.65 13.44 18.00
C PRO A 356 2.17 13.22 18.13
N ILE A 357 2.83 12.89 17.02
CA ILE A 357 4.26 12.52 17.04
C ILE A 357 5.15 13.63 16.50
N VAL A 358 4.64 14.56 15.69
CA VAL A 358 5.43 15.70 15.19
C VAL A 358 4.58 16.95 15.24
N ILE A 359 4.84 17.86 16.17
CA ILE A 359 4.16 19.16 16.25
C ILE A 359 5.20 20.27 16.13
N PHE A 360 4.92 21.27 15.29
CA PHE A 360 5.74 22.48 15.22
C PHE A 360 5.36 23.45 16.34
N SER A 361 6.36 24.12 16.90
CA SER A 361 6.15 25.01 18.05
C SER A 361 5.23 26.20 17.72
N GLU A 362 5.21 26.59 16.46
CA GLU A 362 4.40 27.64 15.87
C GLU A 362 2.91 27.28 15.93
N ASP A 363 2.57 26.03 15.62
CA ASP A 363 1.19 25.52 15.64
C ASP A 363 0.60 25.50 17.07
N LEU A 364 1.43 25.56 18.12
CA LEU A 364 0.97 25.58 19.51
C LEU A 364 0.69 26.99 20.05
N LYS A 365 1.09 28.04 19.33
CA LYS A 365 0.95 29.43 19.82
C LYS A 365 -0.47 29.96 19.65
N GLN A 366 -1.13 29.61 18.56
CA GLN A 366 -2.50 30.03 18.25
C GLN A 366 -3.23 28.90 17.53
N LEU A 367 -4.43 28.57 18.02
CA LEU A 367 -5.33 27.65 17.33
C LEU A 367 -6.04 28.40 16.20
N ASP A 368 -5.66 28.13 14.95
CA ASP A 368 -6.42 28.56 13.78
C ASP A 368 -7.43 27.48 13.39
N LEU A 369 -8.72 27.81 13.50
CA LEU A 369 -9.81 26.89 13.16
C LEU A 369 -10.04 26.75 11.65
N ASN A 370 -9.40 27.57 10.83
CA ASN A 370 -9.43 27.45 9.38
C ASN A 370 -8.30 26.56 8.85
N GLU A 371 -7.31 26.23 9.70
CA GLU A 371 -6.20 25.35 9.35
C GLU A 371 -6.47 23.91 9.78
N VAL A 372 -5.91 22.96 9.03
CA VAL A 372 -6.08 21.52 9.30
C VAL A 372 -4.84 20.87 9.92
N ASN A 373 -3.80 21.64 10.24
CA ASN A 373 -2.49 21.11 10.69
C ASN A 373 -2.62 20.18 11.91
N HIS A 374 -3.42 20.55 12.91
CA HIS A 374 -3.64 19.69 14.09
C HIS A 374 -4.39 18.40 13.75
N PHE A 375 -5.40 18.47 12.88
CA PHE A 375 -6.12 17.31 12.40
C PHE A 375 -5.19 16.38 11.59
N GLU A 376 -4.44 16.95 10.64
CA GLU A 376 -3.50 16.22 9.80
C GLU A 376 -2.33 15.63 10.60
N ASN A 377 -1.99 16.19 11.76
CA ASN A 377 -1.01 15.58 12.67
C ASN A 377 -1.40 14.16 13.06
N LEU A 378 -2.66 13.96 13.42
CA LEU A 378 -3.22 12.67 13.80
C LEU A 378 -3.60 11.84 12.56
N GLN A 379 -4.27 12.46 11.59
CA GLN A 379 -4.75 11.77 10.39
C GLN A 379 -3.60 11.25 9.52
N SER A 380 -2.61 12.10 9.22
CA SER A 380 -1.51 11.73 8.34
C SER A 380 -0.56 10.71 8.97
N THR A 381 -0.54 10.59 10.31
CA THR A 381 0.31 9.65 11.05
C THR A 381 -0.43 8.43 11.62
N ASN A 382 -1.68 8.24 11.21
CA ASN A 382 -2.34 6.94 11.21
C ASN A 382 -2.34 6.40 9.76
N TRP A 383 -1.53 5.37 9.51
CA TRP A 383 -1.30 4.82 8.18
C TRP A 383 -2.05 3.50 8.03
N GLN A 384 -3.26 3.57 7.47
CA GLN A 384 -4.07 2.38 7.18
C GLN A 384 -3.95 1.93 5.72
N HIS A 385 -4.39 0.70 5.40
CA HIS A 385 -4.35 0.19 4.02
C HIS A 385 -5.37 0.88 3.10
N ILE A 386 -6.48 1.36 3.65
CA ILE A 386 -7.37 2.34 3.03
C ILE A 386 -7.39 3.62 3.88
N ARG A 387 -7.26 4.79 3.26
CA ARG A 387 -7.36 6.07 3.97
C ARG A 387 -8.53 6.89 3.45
N PHE A 388 -9.37 7.37 4.37
CA PHE A 388 -10.44 8.33 4.10
C PHE A 388 -9.90 9.75 4.28
N LYS A 389 -9.98 10.59 3.25
CA LYS A 389 -9.35 11.92 3.23
C LYS A 389 -10.43 13.00 3.10
N PRO A 390 -10.69 13.78 4.16
CA PRO A 390 -11.56 14.95 4.08
C PRO A 390 -11.10 15.97 3.02
N PRO A 391 -12.03 16.80 2.51
CA PRO A 391 -11.66 17.94 1.69
C PRO A 391 -10.85 18.95 2.52
N PRO A 392 -9.78 19.54 1.97
CA PRO A 392 -9.12 20.67 2.62
C PRO A 392 -10.00 21.94 2.57
N PRO A 393 -9.85 22.89 3.49
CA PRO A 393 -10.67 24.11 3.54
C PRO A 393 -10.60 24.97 2.27
N ASP A 394 -9.41 25.11 1.68
CA ASP A 394 -9.13 26.10 0.63
C ASP A 394 -8.81 25.52 -0.75
N LYS A 395 -9.25 24.28 -1.05
CA LYS A 395 -9.05 23.70 -2.40
C LYS A 395 -10.34 23.07 -2.90
N ASP A 396 -10.60 23.21 -4.20
CA ASP A 396 -11.69 22.53 -4.91
C ASP A 396 -11.38 21.03 -5.10
N ILE A 397 -11.22 20.33 -3.99
CA ILE A 397 -10.90 18.91 -3.90
C ILE A 397 -11.91 18.26 -2.96
N GLY A 398 -12.63 17.26 -3.46
CA GLY A 398 -13.68 16.58 -2.70
C GLY A 398 -13.17 15.55 -1.68
N TRP A 399 -14.11 14.78 -1.15
CA TRP A 399 -13.84 13.59 -0.34
C TRP A 399 -13.05 12.56 -1.15
N ARG A 400 -11.99 12.02 -0.57
CA ARG A 400 -11.10 11.08 -1.27
C ARG A 400 -10.92 9.80 -0.48
N VAL A 401 -10.67 8.72 -1.21
CA VAL A 401 -10.29 7.41 -0.67
C VAL A 401 -8.97 7.03 -1.30
N GLU A 402 -8.03 6.56 -0.49
CA GLU A 402 -6.68 6.21 -0.94
C GLU A 402 -6.41 4.74 -0.61
N PHE A 403 -6.06 3.96 -1.64
CA PHE A 403 -5.70 2.54 -1.54
C PHE A 403 -4.18 2.41 -1.49
N ARG A 404 -3.64 1.79 -0.43
CA ARG A 404 -2.24 1.94 0.00
C ARG A 404 -1.46 0.64 0.19
N SER A 405 -2.11 -0.52 0.07
CA SER A 405 -1.45 -1.81 0.39
C SER A 405 -0.48 -2.29 -0.69
N MET A 406 -0.69 -1.93 -1.95
CA MET A 406 0.08 -2.49 -3.06
C MET A 406 1.57 -2.20 -2.94
N GLU A 407 2.39 -3.21 -3.26
CA GLU A 407 3.82 -3.05 -3.47
C GLU A 407 4.04 -2.29 -4.79
N ILE A 408 5.15 -1.54 -4.90
CA ILE A 408 5.52 -0.98 -6.19
C ILE A 408 6.02 -2.11 -7.11
N GLN A 409 5.65 -2.04 -8.39
CA GLN A 409 6.07 -3.02 -9.39
C GLN A 409 7.28 -2.51 -10.17
N MET A 410 8.03 -3.42 -10.78
CA MET A 410 9.27 -3.08 -11.48
C MET A 410 9.02 -2.22 -12.71
N THR A 411 7.98 -2.50 -13.50
CA THR A 411 7.71 -1.75 -14.73
C THR A 411 6.56 -0.76 -14.61
N ASP A 412 6.61 0.31 -15.40
CA ASP A 412 5.50 1.27 -15.51
C ASP A 412 4.23 0.62 -16.08
N PHE A 413 4.37 -0.40 -16.94
CA PHE A 413 3.25 -1.22 -17.41
C PHE A 413 2.52 -1.94 -16.27
N GLU A 414 3.24 -2.63 -15.38
CA GLU A 414 2.64 -3.32 -14.24
C GLU A 414 1.99 -2.34 -13.26
N ASN A 415 2.69 -1.24 -12.93
CA ASN A 415 2.16 -0.20 -12.06
C ASN A 415 0.88 0.43 -12.65
N ALA A 416 0.86 0.68 -13.95
CA ALA A 416 -0.33 1.12 -14.67
C ALA A 416 -1.45 0.07 -14.64
N ALA A 417 -1.13 -1.21 -14.83
CA ALA A 417 -2.12 -2.29 -14.83
C ALA A 417 -2.89 -2.38 -13.51
N PHE A 418 -2.17 -2.44 -12.38
CA PHE A 418 -2.80 -2.48 -11.05
C PHE A 418 -3.58 -1.21 -10.75
N SER A 419 -3.03 -0.06 -11.13
CA SER A 419 -3.71 1.22 -10.98
C SER A 419 -5.01 1.30 -11.79
N ILE A 420 -5.02 0.80 -13.04
CA ILE A 420 -6.21 0.78 -13.90
C ILE A 420 -7.23 -0.20 -13.33
N PHE A 421 -6.78 -1.38 -12.90
CA PHE A 421 -7.64 -2.42 -12.37
C PHE A 421 -8.41 -1.96 -11.14
N ILE A 422 -7.73 -1.38 -10.14
CA ILE A 422 -8.43 -0.94 -8.93
C ILE A 422 -9.47 0.14 -9.23
N VAL A 423 -9.21 1.00 -10.22
CA VAL A 423 -10.18 2.00 -10.69
C VAL A 423 -11.39 1.31 -11.31
N LEU A 424 -11.17 0.36 -12.21
CA LEU A 424 -12.27 -0.36 -12.84
C LEU A 424 -13.07 -1.15 -11.80
N VAL A 425 -12.43 -1.68 -10.77
CA VAL A 425 -13.09 -2.32 -9.63
C VAL A 425 -13.96 -1.31 -8.87
N THR A 426 -13.48 -0.09 -8.57
CA THR A 426 -14.34 0.94 -7.94
C THR A 426 -15.56 1.28 -8.78
N ARG A 427 -15.40 1.34 -10.12
CA ARG A 427 -16.52 1.60 -11.03
C ARG A 427 -17.51 0.42 -11.05
N ALA A 428 -17.02 -0.81 -11.04
CA ALA A 428 -17.86 -2.00 -10.97
C ALA A 428 -18.62 -2.09 -9.63
N ILE A 429 -17.95 -1.78 -8.51
CA ILE A 429 -18.57 -1.70 -7.17
C ILE A 429 -19.76 -0.75 -7.20
N LEU A 430 -19.57 0.47 -7.70
CA LEU A 430 -20.63 1.49 -7.73
C LEU A 430 -21.72 1.16 -8.75
N SER A 431 -21.36 0.59 -9.91
CA SER A 431 -22.32 0.35 -11.00
C SER A 431 -23.23 -0.85 -10.72
N PHE A 432 -22.73 -1.88 -10.03
CA PHE A 432 -23.48 -3.08 -9.71
C PHE A 432 -23.95 -3.15 -8.26
N ASP A 433 -23.71 -2.09 -7.48
CA ASP A 433 -23.97 -2.04 -6.04
C ASP A 433 -23.39 -3.27 -5.32
N LEU A 434 -22.10 -3.56 -5.57
CA LEU A 434 -21.43 -4.75 -5.03
C LEU A 434 -21.23 -4.63 -3.51
N ASN A 435 -21.28 -5.77 -2.83
CA ASN A 435 -21.04 -5.92 -1.40
C ASN A 435 -19.87 -6.86 -1.14
N PHE A 436 -18.80 -6.36 -0.55
CA PHE A 436 -17.62 -7.13 -0.13
C PHE A 436 -17.46 -7.22 1.38
N TYR A 437 -18.42 -6.73 2.19
CA TYR A 437 -18.31 -6.80 3.64
C TYR A 437 -18.06 -8.23 4.13
N ILE A 438 -17.03 -8.32 4.98
CA ILE A 438 -16.68 -9.45 5.84
C ILE A 438 -16.31 -8.86 7.22
N PRO A 439 -16.30 -9.65 8.31
CA PRO A 439 -15.82 -9.14 9.59
C PRO A 439 -14.43 -8.52 9.48
N ILE A 440 -14.23 -7.32 10.03
CA ILE A 440 -13.00 -6.54 9.86
C ILE A 440 -11.76 -7.27 10.42
N GLN A 441 -11.95 -8.16 11.38
CA GLN A 441 -10.89 -9.04 11.88
C GLN A 441 -10.46 -10.06 10.83
N ARG A 442 -11.36 -10.55 9.96
CA ARG A 442 -10.99 -11.41 8.83
C ARG A 442 -10.17 -10.66 7.80
N THR A 443 -10.47 -9.39 7.55
CA THR A 443 -9.59 -8.52 6.74
C THR A 443 -8.21 -8.37 7.37
N THR A 444 -8.13 -8.26 8.71
CA THR A 444 -6.85 -8.20 9.43
C THR A 444 -6.08 -9.52 9.33
N GLU A 445 -6.75 -10.66 9.49
CA GLU A 445 -6.15 -12.00 9.32
C GLU A 445 -5.65 -12.24 7.89
N ASN A 446 -6.40 -11.76 6.90
CA ASN A 446 -5.98 -11.77 5.50
C ASN A 446 -4.70 -10.95 5.28
N MET A 447 -4.52 -9.82 5.98
CA MET A 447 -3.28 -9.03 5.88
C MET A 447 -2.07 -9.81 6.40
N GLU A 448 -2.22 -10.56 7.49
CA GLU A 448 -1.17 -11.48 7.96
C GLU A 448 -0.92 -12.62 6.96
N THR A 449 -1.99 -13.19 6.42
CA THR A 449 -1.91 -14.27 5.41
C THR A 449 -1.15 -13.83 4.15
N ALA A 450 -1.30 -12.57 3.73
CA ALA A 450 -0.62 -12.02 2.56
C ALA A 450 0.91 -11.96 2.67
N HIS A 451 1.47 -12.07 3.88
CA HIS A 451 2.92 -12.04 4.08
C HIS A 451 3.63 -13.34 3.74
N ALA A 452 2.91 -14.47 3.82
CA ALA A 452 3.50 -15.77 3.59
C ALA A 452 4.19 -15.81 2.22
N ARG A 453 5.36 -16.43 2.15
CA ARG A 453 6.02 -16.70 0.87
C ARG A 453 5.06 -17.44 -0.05
N ASN A 454 4.98 -16.98 -1.31
CA ASN A 454 4.09 -17.49 -2.35
C ASN A 454 2.59 -17.45 -1.98
N ALA A 455 2.16 -16.52 -1.11
CA ALA A 455 0.78 -16.42 -0.64
C ALA A 455 -0.25 -16.34 -1.78
N VAL A 456 0.12 -15.70 -2.89
CA VAL A 456 -0.72 -15.55 -4.08
C VAL A 456 -1.19 -16.90 -4.67
N LEU A 457 -0.36 -17.95 -4.58
CA LEU A 457 -0.68 -19.28 -5.13
C LEU A 457 -1.04 -20.31 -4.05
N GLU A 458 -0.49 -20.18 -2.84
CA GLU A 458 -0.55 -21.23 -1.82
C GLU A 458 -1.52 -20.96 -0.68
N LYS A 459 -1.95 -19.71 -0.50
CA LYS A 459 -2.84 -19.32 0.61
C LYS A 459 -4.25 -19.03 0.10
N LYS A 460 -5.19 -19.08 1.04
CA LYS A 460 -6.57 -18.69 0.82
C LYS A 460 -6.93 -17.54 1.74
N PHE A 461 -7.83 -16.69 1.28
CA PHE A 461 -8.22 -15.46 1.94
C PHE A 461 -9.72 -15.48 2.18
N TYR A 462 -10.15 -14.97 3.33
CA TYR A 462 -11.56 -14.77 3.60
C TYR A 462 -12.13 -13.73 2.63
N PHE A 463 -13.16 -14.11 1.88
CA PHE A 463 -13.80 -13.24 0.91
C PHE A 463 -15.29 -13.50 0.81
N ARG A 464 -16.04 -12.50 0.37
CA ARG A 464 -17.50 -12.57 0.18
C ARG A 464 -17.84 -13.65 -0.85
N LYS A 465 -18.81 -14.52 -0.53
CA LYS A 465 -19.32 -15.54 -1.47
C LYS A 465 -20.19 -14.97 -2.58
N ASP A 466 -21.16 -14.12 -2.21
CA ASP A 466 -22.07 -13.47 -3.16
C ASP A 466 -21.91 -11.94 -3.04
N PRO A 467 -21.32 -11.29 -4.06
CA PRO A 467 -21.12 -9.86 -4.05
C PRO A 467 -22.35 -9.07 -4.50
N PHE A 468 -23.40 -9.72 -5.01
CA PHE A 468 -24.56 -9.02 -5.56
C PHE A 468 -25.60 -8.67 -4.48
N PRO A 469 -26.40 -7.62 -4.70
CA PRO A 469 -27.53 -7.34 -3.83
C PRO A 469 -28.54 -8.50 -3.89
N PRO A 470 -29.21 -8.85 -2.77
CA PRO A 470 -30.24 -9.87 -2.78
C PRO A 470 -31.29 -9.54 -3.83
N ARG A 471 -31.57 -10.47 -4.75
CA ARG A 471 -32.65 -10.29 -5.71
C ARG A 471 -33.97 -10.26 -4.93
N SER A 472 -34.64 -9.11 -4.91
CA SER A 472 -36.05 -9.05 -4.54
C SER A 472 -36.77 -10.03 -5.47
N SER A 473 -37.35 -11.10 -4.92
CA SER A 473 -38.14 -12.03 -5.71
C SER A 473 -39.26 -11.25 -6.37
N ARG A 474 -39.12 -10.90 -7.66
CA ARG A 474 -40.27 -10.58 -8.49
C ARG A 474 -41.09 -11.86 -8.51
N GLN A 475 -42.20 -11.86 -7.76
CA GLN A 475 -43.22 -12.90 -7.91
C GLN A 475 -43.56 -12.97 -9.39
N SER A 476 -43.13 -14.05 -10.04
CA SER A 476 -43.62 -14.43 -11.35
C SER A 476 -45.08 -14.82 -11.16
N HIS A 477 -45.99 -13.86 -11.31
CA HIS A 477 -47.39 -14.16 -11.55
C HIS A 477 -47.48 -14.91 -12.88
N LEU A 478 -47.43 -16.23 -12.81
CA LEU A 478 -47.91 -17.11 -13.86
C LEU A 478 -49.39 -16.81 -14.05
N HIS A 479 -49.72 -16.24 -15.21
CA HIS A 479 -51.07 -16.19 -15.75
C HIS A 479 -51.66 -17.60 -15.73
N ASN A 480 -52.71 -17.80 -14.94
CA ASN A 480 -53.68 -18.85 -15.21
C ASN A 480 -55.07 -18.22 -15.26
N SER A 481 -55.76 -18.52 -16.35
CA SER A 481 -57.03 -17.97 -16.80
C SER A 481 -58.21 -18.46 -15.96
N GLY A 482 -59.15 -17.55 -15.68
CA GLY A 482 -60.58 -17.84 -15.63
C GLY A 482 -61.18 -17.96 -14.22
N THR A 483 -61.84 -16.90 -13.72
CA THR A 483 -63.29 -16.82 -13.44
C THR A 483 -63.64 -15.49 -12.75
N GLU A 484 -64.86 -15.02 -13.00
CA GLU A 484 -65.41 -13.68 -12.73
C GLU A 484 -65.81 -13.40 -11.25
N PRO A 485 -66.26 -12.17 -10.89
CA PRO A 485 -65.87 -11.49 -9.66
C PRO A 485 -66.90 -11.56 -8.52
N SER A 486 -66.43 -11.37 -7.30
CA SER A 486 -67.28 -10.93 -6.19
C SER A 486 -66.61 -9.82 -5.37
N SER A 487 -67.45 -8.84 -5.07
CA SER A 487 -67.20 -7.54 -4.46
C SER A 487 -66.82 -7.60 -2.98
N ALA A 488 -65.87 -6.75 -2.54
CA ALA A 488 -65.99 -5.85 -1.39
C ALA A 488 -64.66 -5.11 -1.15
N GLY A 489 -64.74 -3.80 -0.94
CA GLY A 489 -63.57 -2.95 -0.70
C GLY A 489 -62.97 -3.13 0.69
N SER A 490 -61.66 -2.90 0.79
CA SER A 490 -61.04 -2.27 1.95
C SER A 490 -59.64 -1.80 1.55
N SER A 491 -59.43 -0.49 1.70
CA SER A 491 -58.12 0.16 1.64
C SER A 491 -57.31 -0.27 2.85
N THR A 492 -56.48 -1.29 2.71
CA THR A 492 -55.42 -1.61 3.67
C THR A 492 -54.07 -1.24 3.08
N THR A 493 -53.40 -0.30 3.74
CA THR A 493 -51.99 0.01 3.55
C THR A 493 -51.18 -1.28 3.70
N VAL A 494 -50.67 -1.80 2.57
CA VAL A 494 -49.79 -2.98 2.57
C VAL A 494 -48.45 -2.53 3.12
N SER A 495 -48.24 -2.74 4.41
CA SER A 495 -46.93 -2.76 5.03
C SER A 495 -46.06 -3.77 4.28
N ALA A 496 -44.90 -3.34 3.77
CA ALA A 496 -43.96 -4.25 3.13
C ALA A 496 -43.69 -5.45 4.06
N PRO A 497 -43.70 -6.70 3.56
CA PRO A 497 -43.44 -7.86 4.39
C PRO A 497 -42.04 -7.72 5.04
N PRO A 498 -41.88 -8.15 6.30
CA PRO A 498 -40.58 -8.12 6.96
C PRO A 498 -39.57 -8.88 6.10
N SER A 499 -38.39 -8.29 5.91
CA SER A 499 -37.29 -8.97 5.24
C SER A 499 -37.02 -10.30 5.95
N PRO A 500 -36.78 -11.40 5.23
CA PRO A 500 -36.46 -12.67 5.87
C PRO A 500 -35.28 -12.49 6.84
N PRO A 501 -35.27 -13.19 7.98
CA PRO A 501 -34.19 -13.06 8.96
C PRO A 501 -32.85 -13.35 8.28
N LEU A 502 -31.89 -12.45 8.48
CA LEU A 502 -30.53 -12.61 7.96
C LEU A 502 -29.92 -13.89 8.54
N GLY A 503 -29.33 -14.72 7.68
CA GLY A 503 -28.64 -15.93 8.10
C GLY A 503 -27.39 -15.66 8.94
N PRO A 504 -26.69 -16.71 9.43
CA PRO A 504 -25.43 -16.57 10.16
C PRO A 504 -24.38 -15.82 9.32
N VAL A 505 -23.66 -14.88 9.93
CA VAL A 505 -22.62 -14.05 9.28
C VAL A 505 -21.57 -14.91 8.58
N ASP A 506 -21.14 -15.99 9.24
CA ASP A 506 -20.13 -16.93 8.73
C ASP A 506 -20.56 -17.68 7.47
N SER A 507 -21.85 -17.68 7.15
CA SER A 507 -22.33 -18.26 5.89
C SER A 507 -22.04 -17.37 4.68
N GLU A 508 -21.79 -16.07 4.87
CA GLU A 508 -21.68 -15.07 3.80
C GLU A 508 -20.29 -14.94 3.18
N TYR A 509 -19.26 -15.48 3.84
CA TYR A 509 -17.88 -15.42 3.39
C TYR A 509 -17.21 -16.81 3.46
N ALA A 510 -16.14 -17.00 2.69
CA ALA A 510 -15.37 -18.24 2.65
C ALA A 510 -13.90 -17.98 2.35
N LEU A 511 -13.07 -18.98 2.59
CA LEU A 511 -11.67 -19.00 2.14
C LEU A 511 -11.62 -19.27 0.63
N MET A 512 -11.08 -18.33 -0.13
CA MET A 512 -10.91 -18.40 -1.58
C MET A 512 -9.44 -18.20 -1.97
N SER A 513 -8.96 -18.85 -3.03
CA SER A 513 -7.64 -18.53 -3.57
C SER A 513 -7.65 -17.14 -4.23
N ILE A 514 -6.47 -16.53 -4.41
CA ILE A 514 -6.39 -15.28 -5.18
C ILE A 514 -6.90 -15.48 -6.60
N SER A 515 -6.63 -16.64 -7.22
CA SER A 515 -7.19 -16.96 -8.55
C SER A 515 -8.72 -16.98 -8.53
N ASP A 516 -9.36 -17.58 -7.54
CA ASP A 516 -10.84 -17.59 -7.46
C ASP A 516 -11.38 -16.15 -7.34
N ILE A 517 -10.77 -15.34 -6.46
CA ILE A 517 -11.19 -13.94 -6.25
C ILE A 517 -10.99 -13.09 -7.51
N ILE A 518 -9.89 -13.28 -8.24
CA ILE A 518 -9.57 -12.45 -9.41
C ILE A 518 -10.25 -12.96 -10.68
N ASN A 519 -10.18 -14.27 -10.95
CA ASN A 519 -10.61 -14.89 -12.19
C ASN A 519 -12.02 -15.50 -12.14
N GLY A 520 -12.55 -15.75 -10.95
CA GLY A 520 -13.78 -16.50 -10.73
C GLY A 520 -13.49 -17.93 -10.29
N SER A 521 -14.39 -18.52 -9.51
CA SER A 521 -14.23 -19.90 -9.05
C SER A 521 -14.56 -20.89 -10.17
N ALA A 522 -13.87 -22.03 -10.18
CA ALA A 522 -14.05 -23.04 -11.22
C ALA A 522 -15.48 -23.62 -11.28
N ASP A 523 -16.19 -23.64 -10.16
CA ASP A 523 -17.59 -24.10 -10.04
C ASP A 523 -18.62 -23.00 -10.38
N GLY A 524 -18.17 -21.78 -10.70
CA GLY A 524 -19.01 -20.64 -11.04
C GLY A 524 -19.75 -20.03 -9.84
N THR A 525 -19.47 -20.45 -8.62
CA THR A 525 -20.12 -19.91 -7.41
C THR A 525 -19.71 -18.47 -7.10
N PHE A 526 -18.46 -18.10 -7.40
CA PHE A 526 -17.98 -16.72 -7.31
C PHE A 526 -17.60 -16.21 -8.71
N PRO A 527 -18.10 -15.03 -9.13
CA PRO A 527 -17.92 -14.55 -10.50
C PRO A 527 -16.50 -14.13 -10.84
N GLY A 528 -15.69 -13.69 -9.87
CA GLY A 528 -14.36 -13.11 -10.11
C GLY A 528 -14.38 -11.60 -10.32
N LEU A 529 -13.38 -10.89 -9.79
CA LEU A 529 -13.27 -9.43 -9.94
C LEU A 529 -13.02 -9.00 -11.38
N ILE A 530 -12.23 -9.74 -12.16
CA ILE A 530 -11.98 -9.38 -13.57
C ILE A 530 -13.22 -9.64 -14.42
N PRO A 531 -13.93 -10.77 -14.34
CA PRO A 531 -15.22 -10.93 -15.00
C PRO A 531 -16.25 -9.85 -14.63
N LEU A 532 -16.29 -9.40 -13.37
CA LEU A 532 -17.13 -8.27 -12.96
C LEU A 532 -16.70 -6.96 -13.65
N VAL A 533 -15.40 -6.67 -13.71
CA VAL A 533 -14.87 -5.51 -14.44
C VAL A 533 -15.19 -5.58 -15.94
N GLU A 534 -15.05 -6.75 -16.56
CA GLU A 534 -15.36 -6.94 -17.97
C GLU A 534 -16.86 -6.76 -18.24
N SER A 535 -17.72 -7.25 -17.35
CA SER A 535 -19.17 -7.01 -17.40
C SER A 535 -19.47 -5.51 -17.32
N TYR A 536 -18.80 -4.78 -16.42
CA TYR A 536 -18.94 -3.32 -16.33
C TYR A 536 -18.51 -2.64 -17.64
N LEU A 537 -17.36 -3.01 -18.20
CA LEU A 537 -16.86 -2.47 -19.48
C LEU A 537 -17.81 -2.76 -20.64
N ASN A 538 -18.48 -3.92 -20.64
CA ASN A 538 -19.48 -4.26 -21.66
C ASN A 538 -20.80 -3.51 -21.47
N SER A 539 -21.09 -3.01 -20.25
CA SER A 539 -22.31 -2.24 -19.96
C SER A 539 -22.19 -0.75 -20.31
N VAL A 540 -20.98 -0.26 -20.55
CA VAL A 540 -20.70 1.14 -20.88
C VAL A 540 -20.24 1.27 -22.33
N ASN A 541 -20.47 2.44 -22.94
CA ASN A 541 -20.02 2.70 -24.30
C ASN A 541 -18.49 2.95 -24.31
N VAL A 542 -17.72 1.90 -24.61
CA VAL A 542 -16.26 1.94 -24.77
C VAL A 542 -15.91 1.52 -26.19
N ASP A 543 -15.04 2.29 -26.85
CA ASP A 543 -14.57 1.93 -28.18
C ASP A 543 -13.68 0.68 -28.14
N VAL A 544 -13.59 -0.01 -29.28
CA VAL A 544 -12.91 -1.30 -29.40
C VAL A 544 -11.42 -1.18 -29.06
N GLU A 545 -10.76 -0.10 -29.49
CA GLU A 545 -9.33 0.11 -29.27
C GLU A 545 -9.02 0.29 -27.78
N THR A 546 -9.81 1.11 -27.08
CA THR A 546 -9.72 1.26 -25.63
C THR A 546 -10.00 -0.06 -24.93
N ARG A 547 -11.02 -0.81 -25.36
CA ARG A 547 -11.36 -2.10 -24.76
C ARG A 547 -10.23 -3.13 -24.89
N CYS A 548 -9.60 -3.22 -26.07
CA CYS A 548 -8.45 -4.08 -26.33
C CYS A 548 -7.23 -3.67 -25.48
N SER A 549 -6.97 -2.37 -25.37
CA SER A 549 -5.87 -1.84 -24.54
C SER A 549 -6.07 -2.16 -23.06
N LEU A 550 -7.30 -1.99 -22.55
CA LEU A 550 -7.65 -2.36 -21.17
C LEU A 550 -7.53 -3.87 -20.93
N ALA A 551 -7.90 -4.70 -21.92
CA ALA A 551 -7.79 -6.15 -21.80
C ALA A 551 -6.35 -6.62 -21.57
N ARG A 552 -5.36 -5.94 -22.18
CA ARG A 552 -3.93 -6.23 -21.95
C ARG A 552 -3.51 -6.06 -20.49
N TYR A 553 -3.97 -5.00 -19.83
CA TYR A 553 -3.68 -4.77 -18.41
C TYR A 553 -4.40 -5.78 -17.50
N LEU A 554 -5.65 -6.13 -17.83
CA LEU A 554 -6.41 -7.12 -17.07
C LEU A 554 -5.78 -8.52 -17.21
N ASP A 555 -5.26 -8.87 -18.38
CA ASP A 555 -4.63 -10.16 -18.64
C ASP A 555 -3.37 -10.40 -17.78
N LEU A 556 -2.54 -9.37 -17.56
CA LEU A 556 -1.44 -9.43 -16.59
C LEU A 556 -1.93 -9.90 -15.23
N ILE A 557 -3.01 -9.32 -14.74
CA ILE A 557 -3.57 -9.57 -13.41
C ILE A 557 -4.20 -10.97 -13.34
N ARG A 558 -4.94 -11.38 -14.40
CA ARG A 558 -5.49 -12.74 -14.53
C ARG A 558 -4.39 -13.79 -14.38
N LYS A 559 -3.32 -13.62 -15.16
CA LYS A 559 -2.21 -14.56 -15.26
C LYS A 559 -1.31 -14.55 -14.04
N ARG A 560 -1.17 -13.41 -13.35
CA ARG A 560 -0.44 -13.38 -12.07
C ARG A 560 -1.23 -14.10 -10.97
N ALA A 561 -2.55 -13.89 -10.93
CA ALA A 561 -3.42 -14.51 -9.93
C ALA A 561 -3.49 -16.05 -10.03
N ASN A 562 -3.34 -16.61 -11.23
CA ASN A 562 -3.34 -18.07 -11.43
C ASN A 562 -1.93 -18.69 -11.54
N GLY A 563 -0.87 -17.89 -11.41
CA GLY A 563 0.53 -18.35 -11.44
C GLY A 563 1.14 -18.54 -12.82
N THR A 564 0.42 -18.21 -13.90
CA THR A 564 0.99 -18.18 -15.27
C THR A 564 2.09 -17.12 -15.40
N LEU A 565 1.92 -15.96 -14.74
CA LEU A 565 2.94 -14.92 -14.63
C LEU A 565 3.45 -14.81 -13.20
N TRP A 566 4.71 -14.46 -13.05
CA TRP A 566 5.34 -14.35 -11.73
C TRP A 566 5.02 -13.02 -11.04
N THR A 567 5.00 -13.04 -9.71
CA THR A 567 5.11 -11.82 -8.90
C THR A 567 6.55 -11.32 -8.92
N GLY A 568 6.75 -10.03 -8.59
CA GLY A 568 8.09 -9.47 -8.45
C GLY A 568 8.92 -10.22 -7.41
N ALA A 569 8.31 -10.61 -6.29
CA ALA A 569 8.99 -11.37 -5.24
C ALA A 569 9.46 -12.74 -5.73
N LYS A 570 8.62 -13.47 -6.48
CA LYS A 570 9.01 -14.75 -7.08
C LYS A 570 10.17 -14.58 -8.05
N TRP A 571 10.13 -13.56 -8.90
CA TRP A 571 11.20 -13.30 -9.85
C TRP A 571 12.52 -12.91 -9.18
N ILE A 572 12.51 -12.05 -8.16
CA ILE A 572 13.72 -11.69 -7.40
C ILE A 572 14.34 -12.94 -6.74
N ARG A 573 13.52 -13.80 -6.12
CA ARG A 573 14.01 -15.05 -5.52
C ARG A 573 14.67 -15.96 -6.54
N ASP A 574 14.01 -16.14 -7.69
CA ASP A 574 14.53 -16.98 -8.77
C ASP A 574 15.81 -16.41 -9.37
N PHE A 575 15.89 -15.08 -9.51
CA PHE A 575 17.11 -14.39 -9.94
C PHE A 575 18.27 -14.67 -8.98
N VAL A 576 18.06 -14.52 -7.67
CA VAL A 576 19.09 -14.79 -6.66
C VAL A 576 19.47 -16.26 -6.65
N ALA A 577 18.50 -17.17 -6.68
CA ALA A 577 18.74 -18.61 -6.63
C ALA A 577 19.57 -19.13 -7.82
N ASN A 578 19.43 -18.51 -8.99
CA ASN A 578 20.18 -18.86 -10.20
C ASN A 578 21.46 -18.02 -10.40
N HIS A 579 21.77 -17.11 -9.48
CA HIS A 579 22.95 -16.26 -9.60
C HIS A 579 24.25 -17.06 -9.33
N PRO A 580 25.30 -16.96 -10.16
CA PRO A 580 26.54 -17.75 -9.98
C PRO A 580 27.22 -17.59 -8.61
N ASP A 581 27.15 -16.38 -8.05
CA ASP A 581 27.74 -16.08 -6.74
C ASP A 581 26.89 -16.53 -5.54
N TYR A 582 25.64 -16.96 -5.76
CA TYR A 582 24.75 -17.35 -4.67
C TYR A 582 25.14 -18.72 -4.10
N GLN A 583 25.36 -18.77 -2.78
CA GLN A 583 25.90 -19.95 -2.10
C GLN A 583 24.83 -20.82 -1.44
N ASN A 584 23.55 -20.64 -1.81
CA ASN A 584 22.41 -21.32 -1.16
C ASN A 584 22.38 -21.08 0.36
N ASP A 585 22.87 -19.93 0.84
CA ASP A 585 23.00 -19.59 2.26
C ASP A 585 22.07 -18.43 2.69
N SER A 586 21.13 -18.08 1.82
CA SER A 586 20.22 -16.92 1.92
C SER A 586 20.90 -15.56 1.87
N LYS A 587 22.22 -15.45 1.66
CA LYS A 587 22.90 -14.16 1.56
C LYS A 587 22.80 -13.59 0.14
N VAL A 588 22.55 -12.29 0.07
CA VAL A 588 22.53 -11.49 -1.15
C VAL A 588 23.71 -10.52 -1.07
N SER A 589 24.80 -10.87 -1.77
CA SER A 589 26.06 -10.12 -1.77
C SER A 589 25.96 -8.82 -2.58
N GLU A 590 27.03 -8.02 -2.54
CA GLU A 590 27.16 -6.80 -3.34
C GLU A 590 27.02 -7.07 -4.84
N GLY A 591 27.72 -8.10 -5.35
CA GLY A 591 27.67 -8.49 -6.76
C GLY A 591 26.27 -8.94 -7.18
N ILE A 592 25.61 -9.78 -6.38
CA ILE A 592 24.22 -10.21 -6.64
C ILE A 592 23.28 -9.00 -6.68
N THR A 593 23.47 -8.04 -5.77
CA THR A 593 22.64 -6.84 -5.70
C THR A 593 22.86 -5.93 -6.90
N TYR A 594 24.11 -5.72 -7.32
CA TYR A 594 24.43 -4.96 -8.53
C TYR A 594 23.78 -5.57 -9.77
N ASP A 595 23.95 -6.88 -9.98
CA ASP A 595 23.37 -7.56 -11.14
C ASP A 595 21.83 -7.57 -11.07
N LEU A 596 21.23 -7.70 -9.88
CA LEU A 596 19.78 -7.61 -9.68
C LEU A 596 19.25 -6.22 -10.04
N VAL A 597 19.85 -5.15 -9.52
CA VAL A 597 19.38 -3.78 -9.79
C VAL A 597 19.61 -3.41 -11.26
N ARG A 598 20.69 -3.88 -11.89
CA ARG A 598 20.89 -3.77 -13.35
C ARG A 598 19.83 -4.53 -14.15
N ALA A 599 19.47 -5.74 -13.72
CA ALA A 599 18.41 -6.52 -14.33
C ALA A 599 17.04 -5.82 -14.25
N VAL A 600 16.75 -5.19 -13.12
CA VAL A 600 15.51 -4.41 -12.92
C VAL A 600 15.51 -3.15 -13.78
N GLN A 601 16.64 -2.43 -13.89
CA GLN A 601 16.78 -1.31 -14.82
C GLN A 601 16.51 -1.74 -16.27
N ALA A 602 17.13 -2.84 -16.72
CA ALA A 602 16.90 -3.37 -18.06
C ALA A 602 15.45 -3.80 -18.27
N MET A 603 14.79 -4.34 -17.24
CA MET A 603 13.37 -4.70 -17.29
C MET A 603 12.47 -3.47 -17.43
N GLU A 604 12.78 -2.37 -16.76
CA GLU A 604 12.06 -1.11 -16.89
C GLU A 604 12.16 -0.51 -18.29
N GLU A 605 13.35 -0.56 -18.88
CA GLU A 605 13.63 0.02 -20.20
C GLU A 605 13.04 -0.86 -21.33
N GLN A 606 13.07 -2.18 -21.17
CA GLN A 606 12.78 -3.14 -22.25
C GLN A 606 11.45 -3.88 -22.09
N GLU A 607 10.91 -4.00 -20.87
CA GLU A 607 9.64 -4.65 -20.54
C GLU A 607 9.50 -6.07 -21.14
N GLY A 608 10.56 -6.88 -21.06
CA GLY A 608 10.57 -8.25 -21.58
C GLY A 608 10.47 -8.36 -23.11
N LYS A 609 10.52 -7.25 -23.86
CA LYS A 609 10.40 -7.26 -25.33
C LYS A 609 11.59 -7.96 -25.96
N ALA A 610 11.34 -8.69 -27.05
CA ALA A 610 12.35 -9.45 -27.79
C ALA A 610 13.15 -10.46 -26.93
N GLY A 611 12.54 -10.99 -25.85
CA GLY A 611 13.21 -11.96 -24.97
C GLY A 611 14.16 -11.33 -23.95
N SER A 612 14.08 -10.01 -23.74
CA SER A 612 14.83 -9.34 -22.68
C SER A 612 14.41 -9.83 -21.29
N ILE A 613 15.23 -9.53 -20.28
CA ILE A 613 14.98 -9.89 -18.88
C ILE A 613 13.59 -9.42 -18.39
N GLY A 614 12.95 -10.23 -17.53
CA GLY A 614 11.62 -9.96 -16.96
C GLY A 614 10.43 -10.54 -17.72
N TRP A 615 10.66 -11.21 -18.84
CA TRP A 615 9.62 -11.88 -19.64
C TRP A 615 8.77 -12.91 -18.83
N GLN A 616 9.28 -13.58 -17.79
CA GLN A 616 8.43 -14.44 -16.93
C GLN A 616 7.34 -13.67 -16.16
N MET A 617 7.56 -12.37 -15.92
CA MET A 617 6.60 -11.48 -15.26
C MET A 617 5.58 -10.89 -16.24
N LEU A 618 5.87 -10.89 -17.55
CA LEU A 618 5.12 -10.12 -18.55
C LEU A 618 4.53 -10.97 -19.69
N THR A 619 5.20 -12.05 -20.13
CA THR A 619 4.79 -12.88 -21.27
C THR A 619 4.50 -14.33 -20.88
N GLY A 620 5.09 -14.83 -19.79
CA GLY A 620 4.80 -16.17 -19.23
C GLY A 620 5.39 -17.32 -20.02
N GLN A 621 6.32 -17.03 -20.94
CA GLN A 621 7.11 -18.08 -21.58
C GLN A 621 8.13 -18.65 -20.57
N LYS A 622 8.79 -19.77 -20.91
CA LYS A 622 9.96 -20.33 -20.21
C LYS A 622 11.22 -20.41 -21.10
#